data_AF-A0A1F6CI35-F1
#
_entry.id   AF-A0A1F6CI35-F1
#
_cell.length_a   1.000
_cell.length_b   1.000
_cell.length_c   1.000
_cell.angle_alpha   90.00
_cell.angle_beta   90.00
_cell.angle_gamma   90.00
#
_symmetry.space_group_name_H-M   'P 1'
#
loop_
_entity.id
_entity.type
_entity.pdbx_description
1 polymer ?
#
loop_
_entity_poly.entity_id
_entity_poly.type
_entity_poly.pdbx_seq_one_letter_code
_entity_poly.pdbx_strand_id
1 'polypeptide(L)' 'MIGQISRNVFFLCLYPCAILVLFFIWNSGPPSPLWFQSAASLFVIGLTAFLTWFVTFAYKTFRKDIVVV' A
#
# COMPACT_ATOMS: atom_id res chain seq x y z
N MET A 1 -8.28 -0.26 16.44
CA MET A 1 -7.51 -1.43 15.95
C MET A 1 -7.40 -1.49 14.43
N ILE A 2 -8.51 -1.49 13.66
CA ILE A 2 -8.47 -1.67 12.19
C ILE A 2 -7.45 -0.76 11.45
N GLY A 3 -7.34 0.51 11.86
CA GLY A 3 -6.46 1.46 11.18
C GLY A 3 -4.96 1.30 11.46
N GLN A 4 -4.58 0.67 12.58
CA GLN A 4 -3.16 0.35 12.82
C GLN A 4 -2.74 -0.88 12.00
N ILE A 5 -3.65 -1.86 11.88
CA ILE A 5 -3.42 -3.09 11.11
C ILE A 5 -3.23 -2.75 9.63
N SER A 6 -4.12 -1.94 9.03
CA SER A 6 -4.00 -1.60 7.61
C SER A 6 -2.75 -0.79 7.29
N ARG A 7 -2.27 0.06 8.22
CA ARG A 7 -1.02 0.80 8.05
C ARG A 7 0.20 -0.14 8.11
N ASN A 8 0.20 -1.11 9.02
CA ASN A 8 1.26 -2.12 9.06
C ASN A 8 1.27 -2.99 7.80
N VAL A 9 0.10 -3.40 7.30
CA VAL A 9 -0.03 -4.15 6.04
C VAL A 9 0.49 -3.33 4.86
N PHE A 10 0.19 -2.03 4.81
CA PHE A 10 0.73 -1.13 3.78
C PHE A 10 2.25 -1.13 3.76
N PHE A 11 2.92 -0.90 4.91
CA PHE A 11 4.38 -0.89 4.97
C PHE A 11 4.97 -2.27 4.62
N LEU A 12 4.33 -3.35 5.06
CA LEU A 12 4.78 -4.71 4.81
C LEU A 12 4.67 -5.12 3.34
N CYS A 13 3.71 -4.57 2.58
CA CYS A 13 3.60 -4.78 1.13
C CYS A 13 4.44 -3.79 0.31
N LEU A 14 4.56 -2.54 0.75
CA LEU A 14 5.29 -1.50 0.01
C LEU A 14 6.81 -1.71 0.08
N TYR A 15 7.34 -2.18 1.21
CA TYR A 15 8.76 -2.43 1.38
C TYR A 15 9.32 -3.49 0.39
N PRO A 16 8.75 -4.71 0.27
CA PRO A 16 9.20 -5.69 -0.71
C PRO A 16 8.91 -5.23 -2.15
N CYS A 17 7.82 -4.49 -2.39
CA CYS A 17 7.54 -3.90 -3.70
C CYS A 17 8.65 -2.92 -4.12
N ALA A 18 9.06 -2.01 -3.24
CA ALA A 18 10.11 -1.03 -3.51
C ALA A 18 11.47 -1.72 -3.75
N ILE A 19 11.79 -2.76 -2.96
CA ILE A 19 13.01 -3.56 -3.16
C ILE A 19 13.00 -4.24 -4.52
N LEU A 20 11.90 -4.87 -4.92
CA LEU A 20 11.78 -5.53 -6.23
C LEU A 20 11.94 -4.54 -7.38
N VAL A 21 11.32 -3.36 -7.28
CA VAL A 21 11.45 -2.30 -8.30
C VAL A 21 12.87 -1.77 -8.37
N LEU A 22 13.52 -1.49 -7.23
CA LEU A 22 14.92 -1.09 -7.19
C LEU A 22 15.84 -2.16 -7.78
N PHE A 23 15.55 -3.43 -7.52
CA PHE A 23 16.30 -4.55 -8.09
C PHE A 23 16.15 -4.62 -9.61
N PHE A 24 14.96 -4.37 -10.16
CA PHE A 24 14.77 -4.29 -11.62
C PHE A 24 15.52 -3.12 -12.25
N ILE A 25 15.47 -1.94 -11.60
CA ILE A 25 16.20 -0.75 -12.06
C ILE A 25 17.71 -1.04 -12.05
N TRP A 26 18.21 -1.69 -10.99
CA TRP A 26 19.63 -2.00 -10.85
C TRP A 26 20.11 -3.05 -11.86
N ASN A 27 19.33 -4.10 -12.09
CA ASN A 27 19.75 -5.22 -12.93
C ASN A 27 19.78 -4.90 -14.43
N SER A 28 19.32 -3.70 -14.85
CA SER A 28 19.42 -3.14 -16.22
C SER A 28 18.98 -4.04 -17.38
N GLY A 29 18.34 -5.17 -17.08
CA GLY A 29 17.88 -6.19 -18.00
C GLY A 29 16.35 -6.33 -17.91
N PRO A 30 15.71 -6.89 -18.94
CA PRO A 30 14.26 -7.04 -18.96
C PRO A 30 13.81 -7.86 -17.74
N PRO A 31 12.94 -7.32 -16.87
CA PRO A 31 12.44 -8.08 -15.74
C PRO A 31 11.68 -9.29 -16.26
N SER A 32 11.89 -10.45 -15.64
CA SER A 32 11.09 -11.62 -16.01
C SER A 32 9.61 -11.30 -15.78
N PRO A 33 8.70 -11.77 -16.65
CA PRO A 33 7.28 -11.44 -16.56
C PRO A 33 6.67 -11.82 -15.20
N LEU A 34 7.16 -12.90 -14.57
CA LEU A 34 6.75 -13.34 -13.24
C LEU A 34 7.14 -12.35 -12.13
N TRP A 35 8.34 -11.78 -12.21
CA TRP A 35 8.85 -10.83 -11.23
C TRP A 35 8.12 -9.49 -11.32
N PHE A 36 7.85 -9.01 -12.54
CA PHE A 36 7.05 -7.81 -12.77
C PHE A 36 5.62 -7.98 -12.26
N GLN A 37 4.99 -9.13 -12.54
CA GLN A 37 3.64 -9.45 -12.06
C GLN A 37 3.57 -9.50 -10.53
N SER A 38 4.60 -10.05 -9.88
CA SER A 38 4.70 -10.10 -8.41
C SER A 38 4.87 -8.72 -7.78
N ALA A 39 5.68 -7.84 -8.38
CA ALA A 39 5.81 -6.46 -7.92
C ALA A 39 4.49 -5.68 -8.08
N ALA A 40 3.81 -5.85 -9.21
CA ALA A 40 2.53 -5.21 -9.47
C ALA A 40 1.44 -5.68 -8.49
N SER A 41 1.37 -6.97 -8.16
CA SER A 41 0.39 -7.48 -7.20
C SER A 41 0.65 -6.97 -5.78
N LEU A 42 1.91 -6.98 -5.33
CA LEU A 42 2.30 -6.39 -4.04
C LEU A 42 1.98 -4.90 -3.96
N PHE A 43 2.18 -4.17 -5.05
CA PHE A 43 1.79 -2.77 -5.15
C PHE A 43 0.28 -2.58 -5.00
N VAL A 44 -0.54 -3.31 -5.76
CA VAL A 44 -2.00 -3.20 -5.72
C VAL A 44 -2.56 -3.58 -4.34
N ILE A 45 -2.05 -4.65 -3.72
CA ILE A 45 -2.47 -5.07 -2.38
C ILE A 45 -2.12 -3.99 -1.34
N GLY A 46 -0.88 -3.47 -1.39
CA GLY A 46 -0.46 -2.38 -0.51
C GLY A 46 -1.32 -1.13 -0.69
N LEU A 47 -1.56 -0.72 -1.93
CA LEU A 47 -2.33 0.48 -2.26
C LEU A 47 -3.80 0.35 -1.85
N THR A 48 -4.39 -0.84 -1.99
CA THR A 48 -5.76 -1.12 -1.53
C THR A 48 -5.86 -1.06 0.01
N ALA A 49 -4.88 -1.61 0.72
CA ALA A 49 -4.82 -1.52 2.18
C ALA A 49 -4.65 -0.06 2.65
N PHE A 50 -3.84 0.73 1.93
CA PHE A 50 -3.67 2.17 2.19
C PHE A 50 -4.95 2.97 1.95
N LEU A 51 -5.63 2.74 0.83
CA LEU A 51 -6.91 3.41 0.53
C LEU A 51 -7.96 3.06 1.59
N THR A 52 -8.05 1.80 2.01
CA THR A 52 -8.98 1.36 3.05
C THR A 52 -8.69 2.04 4.39
N TRP A 53 -7.40 2.18 4.74
CA TRP A 53 -6.98 2.95 5.91
C TRP A 53 -7.39 4.42 5.80
N PHE A 54 -7.08 5.04 4.66
CA PHE A 54 -7.30 6.46 4.41
C PHE A 54 -8.79 6.81 4.44
N VAL A 55 -9.64 6.00 3.80
CA VAL A 55 -11.10 6.17 3.83
C VAL A 55 -11.62 6.03 5.26
N THR A 56 -11.16 5.03 6.01
CA THR A 56 -11.57 4.85 7.42
C THR A 56 -11.12 6.02 8.30
N PHE A 57 -9.93 6.55 8.05
CA PHE A 57 -9.39 7.71 8.75
C PHE A 57 -10.18 8.97 8.41
N ALA A 58 -10.34 9.27 7.12
CA ALA A 58 -11.11 10.42 6.63
C ALA A 58 -12.55 10.37 7.16
N TYR A 59 -13.22 9.23 7.06
CA TYR A 59 -14.58 9.07 7.57
C TYR A 59 -14.67 9.31 9.09
N LYS A 60 -13.68 8.87 9.87
CA LYS A 60 -13.61 9.18 11.31
C LYS A 60 -13.36 10.65 11.60
N THR A 61 -12.55 11.32 10.80
CA THR A 61 -12.29 12.75 10.92
C THR A 61 -13.56 13.53 10.58
N PHE A 62 -14.13 13.33 9.39
CA PHE A 62 -15.34 14.04 8.94
C PHE A 62 -16.58 13.75 9.82
N ARG A 63 -16.73 12.55 10.40
CA ARG A 63 -17.84 12.28 11.32
C ARG A 63 -17.65 13.00 12.67
N LYS A 64 -16.43 13.27 13.11
CA LYS A 64 -16.20 14.06 14.34
C LYS A 64 -16.60 15.52 14.15
N ASP A 65 -16.43 16.07 12.95
CA ASP A 65 -16.82 17.46 12.67
C ASP A 65 -18.34 17.68 12.63
N ILE A 66 -19.15 16.66 12.31
CA ILE A 66 -20.62 16.75 12.26
C ILE A 66 -21.29 16.61 13.64
N VAL A 67 -20.66 15.94 14.60
CA VAL A 67 -21.26 15.68 15.93
C VAL A 67 -20.96 16.80 16.95
N VAL A 68 -20.10 17.76 16.60
CA VAL A 68 -19.73 18.92 17.45
C VAL A 68 -20.39 20.21 16.95
N VAL A 69 -21.56 20.11 16.32
CA VAL A 69 -22.43 21.26 15.99
C VAL A 69 -23.82 21.02 16.56
#